data_AF-A0A1C6CSY2-F1
#
_entry.id   AF-A0A1C6CSY2-F1
#
_cell.length_a   1.000
_cell.length_b   1.000
_cell.length_c   1.000
_cell.angle_alpha   90.00
_cell.angle_beta   90.00
_cell.angle_gamma   90.00
#
_symmetry.space_group_name_H-M   'P 1'
#
loop_
_entity.id
_entity.type
_entity.pdbx_description
1 polymer ?
#
loop_
_entity_poly.entity_id
_entity_poly.type
_entity_poly.pdbx_seq_one_letter_code
_entity_poly.pdbx_strand_id
1 'polypeptide(L)' 'MYIIKHLRVKTYLEDLGFICKGAIPDRNNPRYSVFLFEDTEYLRQALSNYKK' A
#
# COMPACT_ATOMS: atom_id res chain seq x y z
N MET A 1 -10.58 -1.94 2.22
CA MET A 1 -9.16 -1.68 2.56
C MET A 1 -8.30 -2.34 1.50
N TYR A 2 -7.27 -1.64 1.04
CA TYR A 2 -6.32 -2.15 0.04
C TYR A 2 -5.01 -2.53 0.74
N ILE A 3 -4.41 -3.66 0.33
CA ILE A 3 -3.20 -4.21 0.95
C ILE A 3 -2.00 -4.00 0.03
N ILE A 4 -0.96 -3.34 0.52
CA ILE A 4 0.30 -3.12 -0.18
C ILE A 4 1.41 -3.90 0.52
N LYS A 5 2.13 -4.76 -0.21
CA LYS A 5 3.20 -5.61 0.34
C LYS A 5 4.60 -5.03 0.18
N HIS A 6 4.77 -4.09 -0.75
CA HIS A 6 6.08 -3.58 -1.11
C HIS A 6 6.32 -2.21 -0.48
N LEU A 7 7.44 -2.09 0.24
CA LEU A 7 7.85 -0.83 0.87
C LEU A 7 7.97 0.31 -0.15
N ARG A 8 8.54 0.05 -1.33
CA ARG A 8 8.67 1.06 -2.40
C ARG A 8 7.32 1.61 -2.85
N VAL A 9 6.31 0.75 -2.98
CA VAL A 9 4.95 1.17 -3.36
C VAL A 9 4.31 1.98 -2.23
N LYS A 10 4.52 1.57 -0.97
CA LYS A 10 4.07 2.32 0.20
C LYS A 10 4.65 3.74 0.23
N THR A 11 5.96 3.88 0.04
CA THR A 11 6.63 5.20 -0.01
C THR A 11 6.11 6.05 -1.17
N TYR A 12 5.99 5.49 -2.37
CA TYR A 12 5.42 6.20 -3.52
C TYR A 12 3.99 6.71 -3.26
N LEU A 13 3.15 5.91 -2.60
CA LEU A 13 1.80 6.33 -2.24
C LEU A 13 1.80 7.43 -1.17
N GLU A 14 2.68 7.35 -0.18
CA GLU A 14 2.84 8.41 0.82
C GLU A 14 3.32 9.72 0.21
N ASP A 15 4.25 9.67 -0.77
CA ASP A 15 4.72 10.86 -1.51
C ASP A 15 3.60 11.51 -2.33
N LEU A 16 2.62 10.73 -2.79
CA LEU A 16 1.41 11.22 -3.46
C LEU A 16 0.32 11.71 -2.49
N GLY A 17 0.57 11.65 -1.18
CA GLY A 17 -0.35 12.13 -0.14
C GLY A 17 -1.35 11.08 0.36
N PHE A 18 -1.23 9.81 -0.01
CA PHE A 18 -2.07 8.76 0.54
C PHE A 18 -1.65 8.42 1.98
N ILE A 19 -2.64 8.31 2.87
CA ILE A 19 -2.39 8.00 4.28
C ILE A 19 -2.40 6.47 4.48
N CYS A 20 -1.27 5.93 4.93
CA CYS A 20 -1.19 4.57 5.44
C CYS A 20 -1.98 4.47 6.75
N LYS A 21 -3.08 3.71 6.76
CA LYS A 21 -3.96 3.52 7.92
C LYS A 21 -3.34 2.60 8.98
N GLY A 22 -2.32 1.82 8.62
CA GLY A 22 -1.61 0.94 9.53
C GLY A 22 -0.81 -0.14 8.81
N ALA A 23 -0.05 -0.91 9.58
CA ALA A 23 0.65 -2.08 9.10
C ALA A 23 0.24 -3.30 9.95
N ILE A 24 0.00 -4.43 9.29
CA ILE A 24 -0.33 -5.70 9.94
C ILE A 24 0.58 -6.82 9.42
N PRO A 25 0.77 -7.92 10.17
CA PRO A 25 1.48 -9.09 9.65
C PRO A 25 0.79 -9.67 8.40
N ASP A 26 1.59 -10.12 7.43
CA ASP A 26 1.07 -10.82 6.25
C ASP A 26 0.46 -12.16 6.67
N ARG A 27 -0.71 -12.47 6.11
CA ARG A 27 -1.46 -13.69 6.44
C ARG A 27 -0.71 -14.97 6.08
N ASN A 28 0.11 -14.95 5.03
CA ASN A 28 0.85 -16.12 4.56
C ASN A 28 2.23 -16.23 5.22
N ASN A 29 2.83 -15.09 5.59
CA ASN A 29 4.09 -15.07 6.32
C ASN A 29 4.11 -13.95 7.37
N PRO A 30 3.76 -14.25 8.63
CA PRO A 30 3.66 -13.27 9.70
C PRO A 30 4.96 -12.52 10.03
N ARG A 31 6.12 -12.97 9.51
CA ARG A 31 7.39 -12.23 9.62
C ARG A 31 7.46 -10.99 8.73
N TYR A 32 6.57 -10.87 7.74
CA TYR A 32 6.48 -9.71 6.87
C TYR A 32 5.30 -8.84 7.26
N SER A 33 5.46 -7.52 7.15
CA SER A 33 4.37 -6.57 7.34
C SER A 33 3.78 -6.17 5.99
N VAL A 34 2.46 -6.00 5.96
CA VAL A 34 1.72 -5.39 4.86
C VAL A 34 1.10 -4.09 5.31
N PHE A 35 1.00 -3.14 4.40
CA PHE A 35 0.51 -1.79 4.64
C PHE A 35 -0.94 -1.66 4.18
N LEU A 36 -1.73 -1.00 5.00
CA LEU A 36 -3.16 -0.85 4.81
C LEU A 36 -3.49 0.55 4.33
N PHE A 37 -4.14 0.64 3.17
CA PHE A 37 -4.62 1.88 2.60
C PHE A 37 -6.14 1.85 2.45
N GLU A 38 -6.72 3.05 2.39
CA GLU A 38 -8.13 3.22 2.06
C GLU A 38 -8.35 2.85 0.59
N ASP A 39 -9.33 1.98 0.32
CA ASP A 39 -9.59 1.54 -1.05
C ASP A 39 -10.41 2.61 -1.76
N THR A 40 -9.73 3.42 -2.57
CA THR A 40 -10.32 4.50 -3.36
C THR A 40 -9.96 4.34 -4.83
N GLU A 41 -10.76 4.93 -5.72
CA GLU A 41 -10.46 4.93 -7.16
C GLU A 41 -9.12 5.61 -7.45
N TYR A 42 -8.81 6.71 -6.75
CA TYR A 42 -7.53 7.41 -6.85
C TYR A 42 -6.34 6.53 -6.49
N LEU A 43 -6.47 5.70 -5.45
CA LEU A 43 -5.43 4.74 -5.06
C LEU A 43 -5.17 3.76 -6.20
N ARG A 44 -6.24 3.19 -6.77
CA ARG A 44 -6.14 2.21 -7.88
C ARG A 44 -5.51 2.85 -9.12
N GLN A 45 -5.84 4.11 -9.40
CA GLN A 45 -5.23 4.85 -10.50
C GLN A 45 -3.74 5.12 -10.24
N ALA A 46 -3.36 5.56 -9.04
CA ALA A 46 -1.97 5.78 -8.66
C ALA A 46 -1.14 4.50 -8.77
N LEU A 47 -1.71 3.35 -8.39
CA LEU A 47 -1.10 2.03 -8.55
C LEU A 47 -0.94 1.60 -10.00
N SER A 48 -1.92 1.89 -10.86
CA SER A 48 -1.83 1.64 -12.31
C SER A 48 -0.72 2.46 -12.96
N ASN A 49 -0.51 3.69 -12.47
CA ASN A 49 0.54 4.58 -12.94
C ASN A 49 1.95 4.20 -12.42
N TYR A 50 2.04 3.41 -11.37
CA TYR A 50 3.31 2.94 -10.82
C TYR A 50 3.94 1.90 -11.76
N LYS A 51 4.75 2.37 -12.71
CA LYS A 51 5.60 1.52 -13.55
C LYS A 51 6.81 1.08 -12.73
N LYS A 52 6.87 -0.23 -12.48
CA LYS A 52 7.87 -0.90 -11.64
C LYS A 52 9.27 -0.90 -12.26
#